data_AF-A0A7X7UKR9-F1
#
_entry.id   AF-A0A7X7UKR9-F1
#
_cell.length_a   1.000
_cell.length_b   1.000
_cell.length_c   1.000
_cell.angle_alpha   90.00
_cell.angle_beta   90.00
_cell.angle_gamma   90.00
#
_symmetry.space_group_name_H-M   'P 1'
#
loop_
_entity.id
_entity.type
_entity.pdbx_description
1 polymer ?
#
loop_
_entity_poly.entity_id
_entity_poly.type
_entity_poly.pdbx_seq_one_letter_code
_entity_poly.pdbx_strand_id
1 'polypeptide(L)'
;MKRTLIYVVALVLLAACGSRQNKELPKVTFDLTELETMAPQYVGQEITLSGTIDHVCKHGGGRMFLVGSKPSARIRIDAGENMQFDASWEGKTAYVTGILEELRIDSAYLAKWEQEVREKKGGDHSSGVHMGEAGHEKEEEGDIEAELQRIADYRTAILDSGKDHLSFYSVKCTSYVLAEEETAEKNDTTK
;
A
#
# COMPACT_ATOMS: atom_id res chain seq x y z
N MET A 1 50.06 -35.11 -51.25
CA MET A 1 49.55 -36.45 -50.92
C MET A 1 49.32 -36.53 -49.41
N LYS A 2 48.14 -37.02 -49.01
CA LYS A 2 47.74 -37.52 -47.66
C LYS A 2 47.65 -36.44 -46.56
N ARG A 3 46.46 -35.91 -46.27
CA ARG A 3 45.43 -36.43 -45.34
C ARG A 3 45.95 -36.58 -43.91
N THR A 4 45.54 -35.69 -43.01
CA THR A 4 44.81 -36.05 -41.78
C THR A 4 44.16 -34.81 -41.16
N LEU A 5 42.84 -34.92 -41.01
CA LEU A 5 41.98 -34.10 -40.18
C LEU A 5 42.13 -34.63 -38.74
N ILE A 6 42.46 -33.79 -37.75
CA ILE A 6 42.32 -34.13 -36.33
C ILE A 6 41.52 -33.00 -35.68
N TYR A 7 40.26 -33.33 -35.37
CA TYR A 7 39.37 -32.54 -34.53
C TYR A 7 39.90 -32.59 -33.09
N VAL A 8 40.29 -31.45 -32.52
CA VAL A 8 40.43 -31.30 -31.08
C VAL A 8 39.21 -30.51 -30.60
N VAL A 9 38.27 -31.24 -30.01
CA VAL A 9 37.15 -30.70 -29.23
C VAL A 9 37.76 -30.04 -27.99
N ALA A 10 37.79 -28.71 -27.97
CA ALA A 10 38.15 -27.95 -26.79
C ALA A 10 36.90 -27.85 -25.88
N LEU A 11 37.07 -28.41 -24.68
CA LEU A 11 36.08 -28.59 -23.63
C LEU A 11 35.59 -27.23 -23.11
N VAL A 12 34.34 -26.88 -23.44
CA VAL A 12 33.68 -25.69 -22.88
C VAL A 12 33.40 -25.95 -21.40
N LEU A 13 34.21 -25.35 -20.52
CA LEU A 13 33.91 -25.27 -19.10
C LEU A 13 32.69 -24.36 -18.92
N LEU A 14 31.51 -24.96 -18.80
CA LEU A 14 30.34 -24.27 -18.29
C LEU A 14 30.61 -23.93 -16.82
N ALA A 15 31.10 -22.71 -16.58
CA ALA A 15 31.01 -22.07 -15.28
C ALA A 15 29.52 -21.84 -14.98
N ALA A 16 28.88 -22.87 -14.43
CA ALA A 16 27.58 -22.72 -13.79
C ALA A 16 27.78 -21.96 -12.48
N CYS A 17 27.99 -20.64 -12.58
CA CYS A 17 27.69 -19.74 -11.48
C CYS A 17 26.17 -19.77 -11.29
N GLY A 18 25.71 -20.73 -10.49
CA GLY A 18 24.41 -20.67 -9.83
C GLY A 18 24.45 -19.53 -8.83
N SER A 19 24.34 -18.30 -9.32
CA SER A 19 24.05 -17.12 -8.50
C SER A 19 22.65 -17.28 -7.94
N ARG A 20 22.51 -18.02 -6.83
CA ARG A 20 21.39 -17.81 -5.91
C ARG A 20 21.55 -16.38 -5.43
N GLN A 21 20.91 -15.44 -6.12
CA GLN A 21 20.75 -14.07 -5.63
C GLN A 21 19.89 -14.19 -4.38
N ASN A 22 20.54 -14.23 -3.21
CA ASN A 22 19.86 -13.97 -1.95
C ASN A 22 19.35 -12.53 -2.04
N LYS A 23 18.06 -12.35 -2.31
CA LYS A 23 17.46 -11.05 -2.51
C LYS A 23 17.28 -10.43 -1.13
N GLU A 24 18.25 -9.61 -0.70
CA GLU A 24 18.14 -8.88 0.56
C GLU A 24 16.86 -8.04 0.55
N LEU A 25 16.06 -8.15 1.62
CA LEU A 25 14.80 -7.42 1.74
C LEU A 25 15.09 -5.93 1.93
N PRO A 26 14.25 -5.04 1.34
CA PRO A 26 14.41 -3.60 1.51
C PRO A 26 14.45 -3.18 2.99
N LYS A 27 15.33 -2.23 3.33
CA LYS A 27 15.37 -1.64 4.66
C LYS A 27 14.12 -0.80 4.91
N VAL A 28 13.37 -1.13 5.94
CA VAL A 28 12.17 -0.39 6.37
C VAL A 28 12.57 0.93 7.05
N THR A 29 11.86 2.01 6.76
CA THR A 29 12.09 3.35 7.31
C THR A 29 11.67 3.42 8.78
N PHE A 30 10.47 2.93 9.11
CA PHE A 30 9.97 2.75 10.48
C PHE A 30 8.85 1.68 10.48
N ASP A 31 8.57 1.09 11.64
CA ASP A 31 7.50 0.09 11.76
C ASP A 31 6.11 0.73 11.67
N LEU A 32 5.14 0.08 11.04
CA LEU A 32 3.77 0.61 10.90
C LEU A 32 3.10 0.95 12.24
N THR A 33 3.49 0.30 13.34
CA THR A 33 2.99 0.65 14.68
C THR A 33 3.44 2.02 15.17
N GLU A 34 4.45 2.62 14.55
CA GLU A 34 4.97 3.96 14.84
C GLU A 34 4.44 5.01 13.85
N LEU A 35 3.49 4.66 12.97
CA LEU A 35 3.03 5.53 11.90
C LEU A 35 2.56 6.91 12.42
N GLU A 36 1.78 6.95 13.50
CA GLU A 36 1.25 8.21 14.04
C GLU A 36 2.35 9.18 14.51
N THR A 37 3.45 8.67 15.05
CA THR A 37 4.54 9.48 15.58
C THR A 37 5.61 9.80 14.53
N MET A 38 5.83 8.89 13.58
CA MET A 38 6.89 8.99 12.60
C MET A 38 6.43 9.67 11.31
N ALA A 39 5.21 9.42 10.83
CA ALA A 39 4.72 9.95 9.56
C ALA A 39 4.87 11.48 9.38
N PRO A 40 4.60 12.34 10.38
CA PRO A 40 4.77 13.80 10.22
C PRO A 40 6.18 14.22 9.76
N GLN A 41 7.21 13.43 10.10
CA GLN A 41 8.60 13.74 9.79
C GLN A 41 8.99 13.36 8.35
N TYR A 42 8.18 12.54 7.68
CA TYR A 42 8.47 11.97 6.36
C TYR A 42 7.47 12.39 5.28
N VAL A 43 6.51 13.28 5.57
CA VAL A 43 5.56 13.76 4.57
C VAL A 43 6.31 14.37 3.38
N GLY A 44 5.96 13.91 2.17
CA GLY A 44 6.60 14.29 0.91
C GLY A 44 7.93 13.60 0.62
N GLN A 45 8.38 12.69 1.49
CA GLN A 45 9.62 11.94 1.31
C GLN A 45 9.35 10.50 0.83
N GLU A 46 10.33 9.93 0.13
CA GLU A 46 10.31 8.51 -0.19
C GLU A 46 10.66 7.69 1.06
N ILE A 47 9.77 6.75 1.39
CA ILE A 47 9.92 5.83 2.51
C ILE A 47 9.71 4.39 2.04
N THR A 48 10.19 3.44 2.82
CA THR A 48 9.88 2.02 2.66
C THR A 48 9.16 1.52 3.89
N LEU A 49 7.97 0.94 3.71
CA LEU A 49 7.18 0.29 4.76
C LEU A 49 7.06 -1.19 4.48
N SER A 50 6.92 -1.99 5.54
CA SER A 50 6.62 -3.42 5.45
C SER A 50 5.34 -3.73 6.20
N GLY A 51 4.53 -4.63 5.64
CA GLY A 51 3.31 -5.11 6.28
C GLY A 51 2.67 -6.25 5.52
N THR A 52 1.66 -6.86 6.12
CA THR A 52 0.81 -7.85 5.44
C THR A 52 -0.20 -7.11 4.58
N ILE A 53 -0.40 -7.55 3.34
CA ILE A 53 -1.46 -7.03 2.47
C ILE A 53 -2.79 -7.56 3.02
N ASP A 54 -3.61 -6.66 3.56
CA ASP A 54 -4.90 -7.00 4.14
C ASP A 54 -6.02 -6.99 3.09
N HIS A 55 -6.02 -5.98 2.22
CA HIS A 55 -7.04 -5.82 1.20
C HIS A 55 -6.48 -5.13 -0.05
N VAL A 56 -6.90 -5.58 -1.22
CA VAL A 56 -6.68 -4.90 -2.50
C VAL A 56 -8.03 -4.52 -3.10
N CYS A 57 -8.21 -3.24 -3.43
CA CYS A 57 -9.46 -2.75 -4.00
C CYS A 57 -9.76 -3.45 -5.34
N LYS A 58 -10.93 -4.09 -5.44
CA LYS A 58 -11.37 -4.88 -6.61
C LYS A 58 -11.58 -4.05 -7.87
N HIS A 59 -11.78 -2.74 -7.72
CA HIS A 59 -11.94 -1.76 -8.79
C HIS A 59 -10.57 -1.39 -9.40
N GLY A 60 -9.94 -2.36 -10.07
CA GLY A 60 -8.73 -2.14 -10.87
C GLY A 60 -7.40 -2.11 -10.12
N GLY A 61 -7.36 -2.56 -8.85
CA GLY A 61 -6.10 -2.71 -8.12
C GLY A 61 -5.37 -1.40 -7.85
N GLY A 62 -6.05 -0.25 -7.95
CA GLY A 62 -5.43 1.07 -7.77
C GLY A 62 -5.05 1.38 -6.32
N ARG A 63 -5.53 0.58 -5.35
CA ARG A 63 -5.28 0.76 -3.92
C ARG A 63 -5.13 -0.59 -3.23
N MET A 64 -4.22 -0.67 -2.27
CA MET A 64 -4.12 -1.77 -1.32
C MET A 64 -3.89 -1.25 0.08
N PHE A 65 -4.08 -2.11 1.08
CA PHE A 65 -3.91 -1.76 2.49
C PHE A 65 -2.88 -2.68 3.11
N LEU A 66 -1.86 -2.08 3.73
CA LEU A 66 -0.92 -2.81 4.56
C LEU A 66 -1.37 -2.74 6.01
N VAL A 67 -1.22 -3.86 6.72
CA VAL A 67 -1.37 -3.94 8.17
C VAL A 67 -0.03 -4.37 8.79
N GLY A 68 0.36 -3.68 9.85
CA GLY A 68 1.53 -4.02 10.66
C GLY A 68 1.25 -5.19 11.60
N SER A 69 2.07 -5.31 12.65
CA SER A 69 1.92 -6.37 13.66
C SER A 69 0.64 -6.26 14.50
N LYS A 70 -0.01 -5.09 14.51
CA LYS A 70 -1.30 -4.84 15.16
C LYS A 70 -2.33 -4.43 14.11
N PRO A 71 -3.61 -4.87 14.22
CA PRO A 71 -4.66 -4.51 13.26
C PRO A 71 -4.88 -3.00 13.11
N SER A 72 -4.65 -2.23 14.17
CA SER A 72 -4.76 -0.76 14.15
C SER A 72 -3.64 -0.06 13.38
N ALA A 73 -2.51 -0.73 13.15
CA ALA A 73 -1.37 -0.20 12.41
C ALA A 73 -1.59 -0.43 10.90
N ARG A 74 -2.58 0.25 10.33
CA ARG A 74 -3.01 0.12 8.94
C ARG A 74 -2.58 1.35 8.14
N ILE A 75 -2.17 1.17 6.89
CA ILE A 75 -1.95 2.28 5.96
C ILE A 75 -2.47 1.96 4.56
N ARG A 76 -3.01 2.97 3.88
CA ARG A 76 -3.38 2.92 2.47
C ARG A 76 -2.16 3.09 1.60
N ILE A 77 -2.03 2.23 0.60
CA ILE A 77 -1.06 2.34 -0.48
C ILE A 77 -1.83 2.60 -1.78
N ASP A 78 -1.53 3.71 -2.42
CA ASP A 78 -2.08 4.08 -3.72
C ASP A 78 -1.08 3.67 -4.83
N ALA A 79 -1.57 3.01 -5.87
CA ALA A 79 -0.73 2.56 -6.98
C ALA A 79 -0.09 3.76 -7.70
N GLY A 80 1.17 3.62 -8.06
CA GLY A 80 1.89 4.59 -8.90
C GLY A 80 1.37 4.62 -10.34
N GLU A 81 1.98 5.47 -11.18
CA GLU A 81 1.66 5.49 -12.60
C GLU A 81 1.97 4.12 -13.25
N ASN A 82 1.02 3.63 -14.06
CA ASN A 82 1.13 2.33 -14.75
C ASN A 82 1.32 1.12 -13.83
N MET A 83 0.92 1.22 -12.56
CA MET A 83 0.95 0.13 -11.59
C MET A 83 -0.47 -0.31 -11.22
N GLN A 84 -0.65 -1.61 -10.97
CA GLN A 84 -1.86 -2.17 -10.38
C GLN A 84 -1.45 -3.25 -9.36
N PHE A 85 -2.18 -3.32 -8.27
CA PHE A 85 -2.04 -4.36 -7.27
C PHE A 85 -2.94 -5.56 -7.60
N ASP A 86 -2.47 -6.76 -7.28
CA ASP A 86 -3.19 -8.00 -7.54
C ASP A 86 -3.83 -8.52 -6.24
N ALA A 87 -5.14 -8.78 -6.27
CA ALA A 87 -5.87 -9.29 -5.12
C ALA A 87 -5.38 -10.66 -4.62
N SER A 88 -4.69 -11.44 -5.47
CA SER A 88 -4.03 -12.69 -5.05
C SER A 88 -2.85 -12.46 -4.10
N TRP A 89 -2.44 -11.21 -3.87
CA TRP A 89 -1.39 -10.88 -2.90
C TRP A 89 -1.92 -10.70 -1.47
N GLU A 90 -3.23 -10.68 -1.26
CA GLU A 90 -3.82 -10.63 0.09
C GLU A 90 -3.26 -11.78 0.95
N GLY A 91 -2.86 -11.45 2.19
CA GLY A 91 -2.17 -12.35 3.11
C GLY A 91 -0.65 -12.44 2.95
N LYS A 92 -0.07 -11.96 1.85
CA LYS A 92 1.40 -11.90 1.68
C LYS A 92 1.99 -10.71 2.41
N THR A 93 3.26 -10.82 2.81
CA THR A 93 4.05 -9.67 3.28
C THR A 93 4.63 -8.91 2.10
N ALA A 94 4.47 -7.59 2.09
CA ALA A 94 5.01 -6.69 1.08
C ALA A 94 5.89 -5.62 1.72
N TYR A 95 6.99 -5.31 1.02
CA TYR A 95 7.83 -4.14 1.24
C TYR A 95 7.48 -3.13 0.15
N VAL A 96 6.91 -2.01 0.54
CA VAL A 96 6.45 -0.96 -0.38
C VAL A 96 7.32 0.25 -0.21
N THR A 97 7.88 0.73 -1.33
CA THR A 97 8.60 1.99 -1.40
C THR A 97 7.74 3.01 -2.14
N GLY A 98 7.66 4.23 -1.62
CA GLY A 98 6.89 5.29 -2.24
C GLY A 98 6.90 6.59 -1.45
N ILE A 99 6.20 7.59 -1.97
CA ILE A 99 6.11 8.91 -1.34
C ILE A 99 5.02 8.89 -0.26
N LEU A 100 5.37 9.27 0.97
CA LEU A 100 4.39 9.43 2.04
C LEU A 100 3.59 10.72 1.84
N GLU A 101 2.28 10.60 1.77
CA GLU A 101 1.34 11.70 1.61
C GLU A 101 0.50 11.89 2.89
N GLU A 102 0.10 13.13 3.13
CA GLU A 102 -0.78 13.51 4.22
C GLU A 102 -2.01 14.23 3.66
N LEU A 103 -3.20 13.70 3.96
CA LEU A 103 -4.46 14.40 3.80
C LEU A 103 -4.84 15.03 5.14
N ARG A 104 -4.82 16.37 5.18
CA ARG A 104 -5.29 17.15 6.32
C ARG A 104 -6.76 17.48 6.18
N ILE A 105 -7.53 17.11 7.18
CA ILE A 105 -8.94 17.48 7.33
C ILE A 105 -9.01 18.55 8.41
N ASP A 106 -9.03 19.81 7.97
CA ASP A 106 -9.16 20.98 8.83
C ASP A 106 -10.54 21.64 8.66
N SER A 107 -10.78 22.71 9.42
CA SER A 107 -12.06 23.44 9.35
C SER A 107 -12.35 24.02 7.97
N ALA A 108 -11.33 24.48 7.23
CA ALA A 108 -11.49 25.06 5.90
C ALA A 108 -11.80 23.99 4.85
N TYR A 109 -11.15 22.84 4.92
CA TYR A 109 -11.45 21.66 4.12
C TYR A 109 -12.90 21.24 4.31
N LEU A 110 -13.36 21.11 5.56
CA LEU A 110 -14.73 20.71 5.87
C LEU A 110 -15.77 21.74 5.42
N ALA A 111 -15.47 23.03 5.51
CA ALA A 111 -16.35 24.08 5.00
C ALA A 111 -16.50 24.01 3.47
N LYS A 112 -15.39 23.79 2.76
CA LYS A 112 -15.40 23.60 1.31
C LYS A 112 -16.18 22.34 0.90
N TRP A 113 -15.94 21.22 1.58
CA TRP A 113 -16.66 19.97 1.31
C TRP A 113 -18.17 20.13 1.56
N GLU A 114 -18.57 20.79 2.65
CA GLU A 114 -20.00 21.09 2.92
C GLU A 114 -20.63 21.97 1.83
N GLN A 115 -19.90 22.96 1.32
CA GLN A 115 -20.36 23.79 0.22
C GLN A 115 -20.55 22.96 -1.06
N GLU A 116 -19.58 22.11 -1.41
CA GLU A 116 -19.66 21.25 -2.60
C GLU A 116 -20.85 20.27 -2.54
N VAL A 117 -21.05 19.63 -1.38
CA VAL A 117 -22.18 18.72 -1.10
C VAL A 117 -23.52 19.45 -1.24
N ARG A 118 -23.62 20.70 -0.79
CA ARG A 118 -24.85 21.51 -0.91
C ARG A 118 -25.09 22.06 -2.31
N GLU A 119 -24.04 22.29 -3.09
CA GLU A 119 -24.11 22.90 -4.42
C GLU A 119 -24.39 21.89 -5.55
N LYS A 120 -24.11 20.60 -5.37
CA LYS A 120 -24.28 19.58 -6.43
C LYS A 120 -25.19 18.42 -6.00
N LYS A 121 -26.17 18.09 -6.84
CA LYS A 121 -26.90 16.82 -6.83
C LYS A 121 -26.09 15.76 -7.60
N GLY A 122 -25.29 14.96 -6.91
CA GLY A 122 -24.75 13.68 -7.42
C GLY A 122 -23.50 13.77 -8.31
N GLY A 123 -22.38 14.25 -7.76
CA GLY A 123 -21.05 13.99 -8.30
C GLY A 123 -20.20 13.22 -7.28
N ASP A 124 -19.08 12.65 -7.72
CA ASP A 124 -18.06 11.99 -6.87
C ASP A 124 -17.48 13.02 -5.88
N HIS A 125 -18.12 13.12 -4.72
CA HIS A 125 -17.72 13.94 -3.57
C HIS A 125 -17.06 13.08 -2.50
N SER A 126 -16.51 11.92 -2.91
CA SER A 126 -15.81 11.04 -1.99
C SER A 126 -14.73 11.82 -1.26
N SER A 127 -14.85 11.86 0.07
CA SER A 127 -13.76 12.35 0.90
C SER A 127 -12.50 11.61 0.48
N GLY A 128 -11.37 12.31 0.30
CA GLY A 128 -10.09 11.63 0.04
C GLY A 128 -9.67 10.61 1.13
N VAL A 129 -10.43 10.55 2.23
CA VAL A 129 -10.34 9.58 3.32
C VAL A 129 -11.01 8.27 2.92
N HIS A 130 -10.25 7.41 2.25
CA HIS A 130 -10.64 6.01 2.00
C HIS A 130 -9.70 5.06 2.73
N MET A 131 -10.12 4.56 3.90
CA MET A 131 -9.30 3.72 4.79
C MET A 131 -9.49 2.21 4.58
N GLY A 132 -10.27 1.82 3.57
CA GLY A 132 -10.47 0.42 3.21
C GLY A 132 -11.28 -0.36 4.24
N GLU A 133 -12.21 0.31 4.93
CA GLU A 133 -13.16 -0.32 5.83
C GLU A 133 -14.20 -1.12 5.02
N ALA A 134 -14.56 -2.31 5.52
CA ALA A 134 -15.51 -3.18 4.85
C ALA A 134 -16.88 -2.50 4.73
N GLY A 135 -17.39 -2.35 3.50
CA GLY A 135 -18.68 -1.71 3.22
C GLY A 135 -18.58 -0.26 2.74
N HIS A 136 -17.43 0.40 2.88
CA HIS A 136 -17.18 1.74 2.31
C HIS A 136 -16.85 1.73 0.81
N GLU A 137 -16.80 0.56 0.17
CA GLU A 137 -16.68 0.43 -1.30
C GLU A 137 -17.96 0.85 -2.02
N LYS A 138 -19.07 0.95 -1.29
CA LYS A 138 -20.34 1.51 -1.75
C LYS A 138 -20.55 2.84 -1.03
N GLU A 139 -19.76 3.84 -1.38
CA GLU A 139 -20.22 5.21 -1.15
C GLU A 139 -21.51 5.33 -1.97
N GLU A 140 -22.66 5.41 -1.30
CA GLU A 140 -23.92 5.74 -1.98
C GLU A 140 -23.78 7.18 -2.49
N GLU A 141 -23.18 7.32 -3.67
CA GLU A 141 -23.05 8.57 -4.39
C GLU A 141 -24.42 9.27 -4.41
N GLY A 142 -24.50 10.43 -3.77
CA GLY A 142 -25.68 11.28 -3.79
C GLY A 142 -26.57 11.27 -2.54
N ASP A 143 -26.20 10.57 -1.45
CA ASP A 143 -26.83 10.82 -0.14
C ASP A 143 -26.18 12.03 0.56
N ILE A 144 -26.72 13.20 0.25
CA ILE A 144 -26.34 14.49 0.84
C ILE A 144 -26.39 14.43 2.38
N GLU A 145 -27.36 13.74 2.97
CA GLU A 145 -27.51 13.71 4.43
C GLU A 145 -26.38 12.90 5.08
N ALA A 146 -26.04 11.74 4.49
CA ALA A 146 -24.90 10.95 4.95
C ALA A 146 -23.58 11.72 4.84
N GLU A 147 -23.36 12.46 3.75
CA GLU A 147 -22.16 13.30 3.60
C GLU A 147 -22.10 14.44 4.62
N LEU A 148 -23.22 15.14 4.85
CA LEU A 148 -23.29 16.20 5.86
C LEU A 148 -23.07 15.67 7.28
N GLN A 149 -23.58 14.47 7.58
CA GLN A 149 -23.32 13.81 8.86
C GLN A 149 -21.84 13.47 9.02
N ARG A 150 -21.19 12.92 7.99
CA ARG A 150 -19.74 12.66 8.03
C ARG A 150 -18.93 13.93 8.26
N ILE A 151 -19.30 15.04 7.63
CA ILE A 151 -18.66 16.35 7.87
C ILE A 151 -18.82 16.76 9.34
N ALA A 152 -20.01 16.60 9.92
CA ALA A 152 -20.25 16.89 11.34
C ALA A 152 -19.44 15.99 12.29
N ASP A 153 -19.31 14.71 11.96
CA ASP A 153 -18.50 13.76 12.71
C ASP A 153 -17.01 14.17 12.70
N TYR A 154 -16.47 14.57 11.54
CA TYR A 154 -15.10 15.08 11.46
C TYR A 154 -14.91 16.38 12.23
N ARG A 155 -15.90 17.28 12.26
CA ARG A 155 -15.83 18.49 13.11
C ARG A 155 -15.72 18.13 14.58
N THR A 156 -16.52 17.16 15.02
CA THR A 156 -16.49 16.66 16.40
C THR A 156 -15.14 16.01 16.70
N ALA A 157 -14.63 15.17 15.80
CA ALA A 157 -13.33 14.52 15.96
C ALA A 157 -12.15 15.52 16.01
N ILE A 158 -12.20 16.62 15.24
CA ILE A 158 -11.21 17.70 15.35
C ILE A 158 -11.25 18.30 16.77
N LEU A 159 -12.44 18.65 17.28
CA LEU A 159 -12.59 19.20 18.63
C LEU A 159 -12.08 18.23 19.71
N ASP A 160 -12.48 16.96 19.64
CA ASP A 160 -12.10 15.93 20.60
C ASP A 160 -10.60 15.64 20.58
N SER A 161 -9.96 15.77 19.41
CA SER A 161 -8.51 15.59 19.28
C SER A 161 -7.70 16.69 19.94
N GLY A 162 -8.30 17.86 20.19
CA GLY A 162 -7.61 19.06 20.67
C GLY A 162 -6.63 19.68 19.66
N LYS A 163 -6.67 19.25 18.39
CA LYS A 163 -5.87 19.77 17.28
C LYS A 163 -6.72 20.67 16.38
N ASP A 164 -6.07 21.38 15.48
CA ASP A 164 -6.72 22.19 14.44
C ASP A 164 -7.12 21.37 13.20
N HIS A 165 -6.64 20.13 13.08
CA HIS A 165 -6.93 19.21 12.00
C HIS A 165 -6.76 17.73 12.38
N LEU A 166 -7.30 16.86 11.55
CA LEU A 166 -6.98 15.43 11.53
C LEU A 166 -6.04 15.12 10.36
N SER A 167 -5.07 14.25 10.59
CA SER A 167 -4.11 13.81 9.58
C SER A 167 -4.39 12.36 9.19
N PHE A 168 -4.48 12.12 7.89
CA PHE A 168 -4.63 10.79 7.31
C PHE A 168 -3.45 10.53 6.38
N TYR A 169 -2.72 9.44 6.61
CA TYR A 169 -1.51 9.12 5.84
C TYR A 169 -1.75 8.03 4.80
N SER A 170 -1.12 8.18 3.65
CA SER A 170 -1.08 7.18 2.57
C SER A 170 0.30 7.16 1.91
N VAL A 171 0.61 6.10 1.17
CA VAL A 171 1.84 6.04 0.37
C VAL A 171 1.51 5.92 -1.10
N LYS A 172 2.02 6.84 -1.91
CA LYS A 172 2.00 6.73 -3.37
C LYS A 172 3.15 5.82 -3.80
N CYS A 173 2.82 4.57 -4.14
CA CYS A 173 3.78 3.52 -4.41
C CYS A 173 4.63 3.82 -5.66
N THR A 174 5.96 3.71 -5.53
CA THR A 174 6.92 3.76 -6.64
C THR A 174 7.46 2.38 -7.00
N SER A 175 7.64 1.51 -6.01
CA SER A 175 8.04 0.11 -6.21
C SER A 175 7.65 -0.78 -5.03
N TYR A 176 7.69 -2.10 -5.23
CA TYR A 176 7.42 -3.05 -4.16
C TYR A 176 8.20 -4.37 -4.32
N VAL A 177 8.33 -5.10 -3.21
CA VAL A 177 8.86 -6.47 -3.14
C VAL A 177 7.92 -7.31 -2.29
N LEU A 178 7.46 -8.45 -2.82
CA LEU A 178 6.73 -9.44 -2.02
C LEU A 178 7.73 -10.40 -1.37
N ALA A 179 7.54 -10.71 -0.08
CA ALA A 179 8.31 -11.74 0.60
C ALA A 179 7.97 -13.12 0.00
N GLU A 180 8.97 -14.00 -0.08
CA GLU A 180 8.74 -15.39 -0.49
C GLU A 180 7.97 -16.13 0.60
N GLU A 181 6.97 -16.93 0.21
CA GLU A 181 6.31 -17.85 1.13
C GLU A 181 7.30 -18.96 1.51
N GLU A 182 7.65 -19.09 2.79
CA GLU A 182 8.29 -20.31 3.27
C GLU A 182 7.28 -21.45 3.10
N THR A 183 7.37 -22.18 1.99
CA THR A 183 6.65 -23.44 1.84
C THR A 183 7.19 -24.40 2.90
N ALA A 184 6.43 -24.60 3.97
CA ALA A 184 6.69 -25.64 4.95
C ALA A 184 6.72 -26.98 4.21
N GLU A 185 7.94 -27.48 3.97
CA GLU A 185 8.20 -28.80 3.44
C GLU A 185 7.57 -29.79 4.43
N LYS A 186 6.41 -30.35 4.05
CA LYS A 186 5.77 -31.41 4.82
C LYS A 186 6.72 -32.60 4.78
N ASN A 187 7.50 -32.76 5.85
CA ASN A 187 8.24 -33.98 6.13
C ASN A 187 7.23 -35.11 6.39
N ASP A 188 6.73 -35.70 5.31
CA ASP A 188 6.08 -37.01 5.29
C ASP A 188 7.13 -38.06 5.68
N THR A 189 7.31 -38.22 6.98
CA THR A 189 8.04 -39.37 7.52
C THR A 189 7.04 -40.51 7.67
N THR A 190 6.70 -41.14 6.54
CA THR A 190 6.10 -42.47 6.55
C THR A 190 7.12 -43.44 7.14
N LYS A 191 6.78 -44.05 8.29
CA LYS A 191 7.43 -45.26 8.79
C LYS A 191 6.38 -46.18 9.39
#